data_AF-A0A0R2S9Z4-F1
#
_entry.id   AF-A0A0R2S9Z4-F1
#
_cell.length_a   1.000
_cell.length_b   1.000
_cell.length_c   1.000
_cell.angle_alpha   90.00
_cell.angle_beta   90.00
_cell.angle_gamma   90.00
#
_symmetry.space_group_name_H-M   'P 1'
#
loop_
_entity.id
_entity.type
_entity.pdbx_description
1 polymer ?
#
loop_
_entity_poly.entity_id
_entity_poly.type
_entity_poly.pdbx_seq_one_letter_code
_entity_poly.pdbx_strand_id
1 'polypeptide(L)'
;MESSYSIKDLEHLTGIKAHTLRIWEQRYEIVVPKRTDTNIRAYSDDDLKTLLNVAVLIQKGWRISKIADLSREQLSQKILEEALQHGSQTAQVTRLIQACIDLDELTFSQILDTSIREAGEEHTFTHVVGGFIHQIGYMWQTDAIGVAHEHFASNLIKQKMYAALDRLTDQRMSVKSPAVLMYLASRRAP
;
A
#
# COMPACT_ATOMS: atom_id res chain seq x y z
N MET A 1 6.76 18.70 3.56
CA MET A 1 7.81 17.82 4.10
C MET A 1 8.19 16.90 2.97
N GLU A 2 9.46 16.84 2.56
CA GLU A 2 9.92 15.74 1.70
C GLU A 2 9.98 14.49 2.57
N SER A 3 9.20 13.47 2.21
CA SER A 3 9.22 12.17 2.89
C SER A 3 10.60 11.54 2.68
N SER A 4 11.17 10.99 3.76
CA SER A 4 12.49 10.37 3.73
C SER A 4 12.44 9.02 4.42
N TYR A 5 12.94 7.98 3.74
CA TYR A 5 12.96 6.61 4.25
C TYR A 5 14.39 6.17 4.54
N SER A 6 14.56 5.38 5.59
CA SER A 6 15.80 4.64 5.82
C SER A 6 15.81 3.31 5.06
N ILE A 7 16.98 2.67 4.96
CA ILE A 7 17.07 1.32 4.38
C ILE A 7 16.24 0.28 5.15
N LYS A 8 16.04 0.50 6.47
CA LYS A 8 15.23 -0.39 7.31
C LYS A 8 13.75 -0.26 6.98
N ASP A 9 13.32 0.97 6.68
CA ASP A 9 11.94 1.24 6.26
C ASP A 9 11.66 0.60 4.92
N LEU A 10 12.58 0.75 3.96
CA LEU A 10 12.47 0.06 2.67
C LEU A 10 12.44 -1.46 2.81
N GLU A 11 13.23 -2.05 3.72
CA GLU A 11 13.17 -3.51 3.98
C GLU A 11 11.80 -3.92 4.52
N HIS A 12 11.21 -3.16 5.44
CA HIS A 12 9.90 -3.45 5.98
C HIS A 12 8.80 -3.33 4.93
N LEU A 13 8.80 -2.22 4.19
CA LEU A 13 7.73 -1.87 3.23
C LEU A 13 7.76 -2.76 1.99
N THR A 14 8.94 -3.12 1.52
CA THR A 14 9.10 -3.93 0.29
C THR A 14 9.25 -5.43 0.57
N GLY A 15 9.56 -5.79 1.82
CA GLY A 15 9.91 -7.16 2.22
C GLY A 15 11.29 -7.63 1.74
N ILE A 16 12.07 -6.76 1.08
CA ILE A 16 13.38 -7.09 0.52
C ILE A 16 14.47 -6.74 1.52
N LYS A 17 15.34 -7.71 1.81
CA LYS A 17 16.44 -7.50 2.77
C LYS A 17 17.30 -6.30 2.41
N ALA A 18 17.66 -5.49 3.41
CA ALA A 18 18.50 -4.30 3.25
C ALA A 18 19.82 -4.59 2.50
N HIS A 19 20.43 -5.75 2.74
CA HIS A 19 21.64 -6.15 2.02
C HIS A 19 21.37 -6.36 0.52
N THR A 20 20.25 -6.97 0.15
CA THR A 20 19.84 -7.17 -1.25
C THR A 20 19.57 -5.85 -1.94
N LEU A 21 18.86 -4.93 -1.27
CA LEU A 21 18.62 -3.57 -1.78
C LEU A 21 19.94 -2.84 -2.08
N ARG A 22 20.94 -2.94 -1.20
CA ARG A 22 22.28 -2.36 -1.43
C ARG A 22 23.00 -2.97 -2.63
N ILE A 23 22.86 -4.28 -2.84
CA ILE A 23 23.43 -4.94 -4.03
C ILE A 23 22.76 -4.42 -5.30
N TRP A 24 21.43 -4.22 -5.27
CA TRP A 24 20.70 -3.71 -6.42
C TRP A 24 21.00 -2.23 -6.70
N GLU A 25 21.13 -1.40 -5.67
CA GLU A 25 21.67 -0.03 -5.75
C GLU A 25 23.01 -0.04 -6.49
N GLN A 26 23.97 -0.85 -6.04
CA GLN A 26 25.32 -0.87 -6.61
C GLN A 26 25.39 -1.45 -8.04
N ARG A 27 24.59 -2.48 -8.35
CA ARG A 27 24.72 -3.22 -9.61
C ARG A 27 23.84 -2.72 -10.73
N TYR A 28 22.68 -2.16 -10.40
CA TYR A 28 21.63 -1.85 -11.36
C TYR A 28 21.12 -0.42 -11.25
N GLU A 29 21.57 0.35 -10.25
CA GLU A 29 21.17 1.76 -10.05
C GLU A 29 19.65 1.98 -10.04
N ILE A 30 18.89 0.95 -9.63
CA ILE A 30 17.41 0.97 -9.60
C ILE A 30 16.89 2.12 -8.73
N VAL A 31 17.60 2.42 -7.65
CA VAL A 31 17.41 3.60 -6.81
C VAL A 31 18.76 4.21 -6.49
N VAL A 32 18.78 5.54 -6.32
CA VAL A 32 19.99 6.29 -6.00
C VAL A 32 19.71 7.09 -4.72
N PRO A 33 20.15 6.61 -3.54
CA PRO A 33 19.88 7.29 -2.29
C PRO A 33 20.56 8.65 -2.25
N LYS A 34 19.83 9.65 -1.76
CA LYS A 34 20.44 10.91 -1.31
C LYS A 34 21.23 10.65 -0.02
N ARG A 35 22.19 11.51 0.29
CA ARG A 35 22.89 11.49 1.57
C ARG A 35 22.50 12.69 2.40
N THR A 36 22.24 12.47 3.68
CA THR A 36 22.06 13.54 4.66
C THR A 36 23.38 14.25 4.94
N ASP A 37 23.33 15.39 5.64
CA ASP A 37 24.51 16.12 6.11
C ASP A 37 25.41 15.25 7.01
N THR A 38 24.82 14.26 7.69
CA THR A 38 25.52 13.25 8.49
C THR A 38 25.99 12.04 7.68
N ASN A 39 25.95 12.12 6.34
CA ASN A 39 26.39 11.08 5.40
C ASN A 39 25.60 9.76 5.48
N ILE A 40 24.36 9.81 5.98
CA ILE A 40 23.44 8.66 6.06
C ILE A 40 22.60 8.60 4.78
N ARG A 41 22.34 7.38 4.26
CA ARG A 41 21.47 7.18 3.10
C ARG A 41 20.02 7.51 3.45
N ALA A 42 19.40 8.33 2.62
CA ALA A 42 17.99 8.69 2.65
C ALA A 42 17.36 8.41 1.29
N TYR A 43 16.19 7.79 1.30
CA TYR A 43 15.44 7.43 0.08
C TYR A 43 14.18 8.28 -0.01
N SER A 44 13.79 8.59 -1.25
CA SER A 44 12.61 9.39 -1.54
C SER A 44 11.34 8.54 -1.68
N ASP A 45 10.18 9.20 -1.76
CA ASP A 45 8.92 8.56 -2.14
C ASP A 45 9.05 7.81 -3.47
N ASP A 46 9.67 8.41 -4.49
CA ASP A 46 9.82 7.76 -5.79
C ASP A 46 10.69 6.50 -5.71
N ASP A 47 11.70 6.48 -4.84
CA ASP A 47 12.53 5.29 -4.60
C ASP A 47 11.72 4.17 -3.95
N LEU A 48 10.91 4.49 -2.94
CA LEU A 48 9.98 3.54 -2.34
C LEU A 48 8.99 3.00 -3.38
N LYS A 49 8.33 3.89 -4.15
CA LYS A 49 7.37 3.50 -5.19
C LYS A 49 8.02 2.57 -6.22
N THR A 50 9.25 2.86 -6.63
CA THR A 50 10.02 2.01 -7.54
C THR A 50 10.30 0.63 -6.94
N LEU A 51 10.78 0.57 -5.70
CA LEU A 51 11.11 -0.69 -5.06
C LEU A 51 9.90 -1.56 -4.75
N LEU A 52 8.74 -0.96 -4.43
CA LEU A 52 7.48 -1.69 -4.31
C LEU A 52 7.10 -2.35 -5.63
N ASN A 53 7.23 -1.64 -6.76
CA ASN A 53 6.98 -2.22 -8.08
C ASN A 53 7.92 -3.38 -8.39
N VAL A 54 9.21 -3.21 -8.10
CA VAL A 54 10.23 -4.26 -8.26
C VAL A 54 9.88 -5.48 -7.41
N ALA A 55 9.47 -5.28 -6.15
CA ALA A 55 9.11 -6.37 -5.23
C ALA A 55 7.97 -7.22 -5.79
N VAL A 56 6.92 -6.59 -6.32
CA VAL A 56 5.79 -7.31 -6.95
C VAL A 56 6.30 -8.14 -8.13
N LEU A 57 7.08 -7.56 -9.05
CA LEU A 57 7.56 -8.29 -10.23
C LEU A 57 8.47 -9.46 -9.87
N ILE A 58 9.36 -9.29 -8.88
CA ILE A 58 10.21 -10.37 -8.35
C ILE A 58 9.35 -11.50 -7.78
N GLN A 59 8.30 -11.17 -7.00
CA GLN A 59 7.37 -12.17 -6.48
C GLN A 59 6.69 -12.97 -7.60
N LYS A 60 6.43 -12.33 -8.75
CA LYS A 60 5.89 -12.97 -9.96
C LYS A 60 6.95 -13.73 -10.79
N GLY A 61 8.18 -13.87 -10.30
CA GLY A 61 9.24 -14.65 -10.92
C GLY A 61 10.07 -13.90 -11.97
N TRP A 62 9.94 -12.58 -12.08
CA TRP A 62 10.81 -11.80 -12.94
C TRP A 62 12.24 -11.78 -12.40
N ARG A 63 13.22 -11.67 -13.29
CA ARG A 63 14.63 -11.52 -12.90
C ARG A 63 14.94 -10.05 -12.71
N ILE A 64 15.65 -9.71 -11.63
CA ILE A 64 16.06 -8.33 -11.34
C ILE A 64 16.75 -7.64 -12.51
N SER A 65 17.58 -8.37 -13.28
CA SER A 65 18.26 -7.83 -14.45
C SER A 65 17.28 -7.32 -15.51
N LYS A 66 16.17 -8.02 -15.75
CA LYS A 66 15.13 -7.59 -16.70
C LYS A 66 14.30 -6.43 -16.17
N ILE A 67 14.12 -6.37 -14.86
CA ILE A 67 13.37 -5.29 -14.20
C ILE A 67 14.18 -4.00 -14.24
N ALA A 68 15.51 -4.10 -14.05
CA ALA A 68 16.42 -2.96 -14.12
C ALA A 68 16.45 -2.26 -15.49
N ASP A 69 16.12 -2.98 -16.57
CA ASP A 69 16.03 -2.42 -17.92
C ASP A 69 14.74 -1.59 -18.16
N LEU A 70 13.80 -1.59 -17.20
CA LEU A 70 12.53 -0.88 -17.31
C LEU A 70 12.62 0.52 -16.69
N SER A 71 12.05 1.50 -17.37
CA SER A 71 11.80 2.83 -16.81
C SER A 71 10.80 2.79 -15.65
N ARG A 72 10.80 3.82 -14.80
CA ARG A 72 9.86 3.95 -13.67
C ARG A 72 8.41 3.96 -14.16
N GLU A 73 8.15 4.59 -15.30
CA GLU A 73 6.84 4.67 -15.95
C GLU A 73 6.39 3.28 -16.42
N GLN A 74 7.28 2.52 -17.06
CA GLN A 74 6.99 1.15 -17.50
C GLN A 74 6.72 0.22 -16.30
N LEU A 75 7.48 0.36 -15.22
CA LEU A 75 7.23 -0.39 -13.98
C LEU A 75 5.86 -0.04 -13.40
N SER A 76 5.56 1.24 -13.24
CA SER A 76 4.28 1.71 -12.69
C SER A 76 3.10 1.23 -13.53
N GLN A 77 3.20 1.32 -14.85
CA GLN A 77 2.16 0.87 -15.77
C GLN A 77 1.91 -0.64 -15.66
N LYS A 78 2.98 -1.45 -15.61
CA LYS A 78 2.86 -2.89 -15.43
C LYS A 78 2.18 -3.24 -14.11
N ILE A 79 2.52 -2.58 -13.02
CA ILE A 79 1.90 -2.86 -11.73
C ILE A 79 0.45 -2.39 -11.67
N LEU A 80 0.10 -1.30 -12.37
CA LEU A 80 -1.29 -0.87 -12.51
C LEU A 80 -2.11 -1.92 -13.28
N GLU A 81 -1.60 -2.44 -14.40
CA GLU A 81 -2.23 -3.53 -15.16
C GLU A 81 -2.41 -4.78 -14.29
N GLU A 82 -1.39 -5.15 -13.53
CA GLU A 82 -1.43 -6.29 -12.61
C GLU A 82 -2.47 -6.14 -11.49
N ALA A 83 -2.65 -4.91 -10.99
CA ALA A 83 -3.63 -4.63 -9.96
C ALA A 83 -5.08 -4.62 -10.48
N LEU A 84 -5.29 -4.11 -11.70
CA LEU A 84 -6.62 -3.91 -12.27
C LEU A 84 -7.12 -5.06 -13.16
N GLN A 85 -6.24 -5.83 -13.79
CA GLN A 85 -6.66 -6.87 -14.77
C GLN A 85 -6.44 -8.29 -14.24
N HIS A 86 -5.48 -8.48 -13.34
CA HIS A 86 -5.10 -9.80 -12.83
C HIS A 86 -5.48 -10.00 -11.36
N GLY A 87 -6.11 -9.00 -10.73
CA GLY A 87 -6.55 -9.09 -9.34
C GLY A 87 -5.42 -9.40 -8.36
N SER A 88 -4.17 -9.08 -8.69
CA SER A 88 -3.03 -9.44 -7.84
C SER A 88 -3.10 -8.63 -6.54
N GLN A 89 -3.38 -9.31 -5.42
CA GLN A 89 -3.48 -8.66 -4.11
C GLN A 89 -2.23 -7.82 -3.78
N THR A 90 -1.02 -8.36 -4.00
CA THR A 90 0.22 -7.60 -3.76
C THR A 90 0.30 -6.36 -4.65
N ALA A 91 -0.08 -6.46 -5.93
CA ALA A 91 -0.10 -5.31 -6.83
C ALA A 91 -1.14 -4.27 -6.39
N GLN A 92 -2.34 -4.70 -5.98
CA GLN A 92 -3.40 -3.82 -5.48
C GLN A 92 -2.94 -3.07 -4.22
N VAL A 93 -2.36 -3.77 -3.24
CA VAL A 93 -1.80 -3.14 -2.04
C VAL A 93 -0.70 -2.13 -2.41
N THR A 94 0.23 -2.51 -3.28
CA THR A 94 1.29 -1.60 -3.78
C THR A 94 0.70 -0.35 -4.43
N ARG A 95 -0.32 -0.49 -5.28
CA ARG A 95 -0.97 0.64 -5.94
C ARG A 95 -1.74 1.53 -4.97
N LEU A 96 -2.38 0.97 -3.94
CA LEU A 96 -3.02 1.76 -2.89
C LEU A 96 -2.00 2.57 -2.07
N ILE A 97 -0.85 1.99 -1.74
CA ILE A 97 0.25 2.72 -1.06
C ILE A 97 0.72 3.89 -1.92
N GLN A 98 1.00 3.63 -3.20
CA GLN A 98 1.46 4.66 -4.14
C GLN A 98 0.42 5.78 -4.32
N ALA A 99 -0.85 5.43 -4.53
CA ALA A 99 -1.92 6.41 -4.64
C ALA A 99 -2.14 7.20 -3.34
N CYS A 100 -1.90 6.58 -2.18
CA CYS A 100 -1.93 7.28 -0.89
C CYS A 100 -0.81 8.32 -0.79
N ILE A 101 0.43 7.93 -1.09
CA ILE A 101 1.60 8.83 -1.09
C ILE A 101 1.37 10.02 -2.02
N ASP A 102 0.84 9.76 -3.22
CA ASP A 102 0.61 10.79 -4.24
C ASP A 102 -0.73 11.54 -4.05
N LEU A 103 -1.53 11.18 -3.03
CA LEU A 103 -2.90 11.66 -2.80
C LEU A 103 -3.81 11.56 -4.05
N ASP A 104 -3.60 10.50 -4.84
CA ASP A 104 -4.34 10.20 -6.07
C ASP A 104 -5.63 9.44 -5.76
N GLU A 105 -6.70 10.22 -5.51
CA GLU A 105 -8.03 9.68 -5.21
C GLU A 105 -8.59 8.80 -6.33
N LEU A 106 -8.29 9.13 -7.59
CA LEU A 106 -8.83 8.44 -8.76
C LEU A 106 -8.28 7.01 -8.81
N THR A 107 -6.95 6.86 -8.76
CA THR A 107 -6.33 5.53 -8.75
C THR A 107 -6.73 4.76 -7.50
N PHE A 108 -6.73 5.40 -6.32
CA PHE A 108 -7.09 4.74 -5.07
C PHE A 108 -8.51 4.14 -5.13
N SER A 109 -9.47 4.94 -5.59
CA SER A 109 -10.87 4.51 -5.73
C SER A 109 -11.03 3.42 -6.77
N GLN A 110 -10.37 3.53 -7.93
CA GLN A 110 -10.42 2.51 -8.99
C GLN A 110 -9.91 1.15 -8.54
N ILE A 111 -8.83 1.13 -7.74
CA ILE A 111 -8.29 -0.12 -7.19
C ILE A 111 -9.30 -0.75 -6.23
N LEU A 112 -9.85 0.00 -5.29
CA LEU A 112 -10.86 -0.53 -4.36
C LEU A 112 -12.12 -1.02 -5.08
N ASP A 113 -12.65 -0.26 -6.03
CA ASP A 113 -13.84 -0.64 -6.79
C ASP A 113 -13.59 -1.91 -7.61
N THR A 114 -12.38 -2.07 -8.16
CA THR A 114 -11.99 -3.27 -8.91
C THR A 114 -11.83 -4.46 -7.98
N SER A 115 -11.12 -4.32 -6.86
CA SER A 115 -11.01 -5.37 -5.84
C SER A 115 -12.38 -5.84 -5.34
N ILE A 116 -13.29 -4.90 -5.02
CA ILE A 116 -14.65 -5.23 -4.56
C ILE A 116 -15.44 -5.98 -5.63
N ARG A 117 -15.38 -5.51 -6.89
CA ARG A 117 -16.09 -6.13 -8.01
C ARG A 117 -15.59 -7.55 -8.32
N GLU A 118 -14.30 -7.78 -8.23
CA GLU A 118 -13.67 -9.04 -8.65
C GLU A 118 -13.59 -10.09 -7.53
N ALA A 119 -13.24 -9.67 -6.31
CA ALA A 119 -13.01 -10.57 -5.18
C ALA A 119 -14.07 -10.46 -4.08
N GLY A 120 -14.97 -9.47 -4.16
CA GLY A 120 -15.98 -9.21 -3.15
C GLY A 120 -15.49 -8.32 -2.01
N GLU A 121 -16.46 -7.83 -1.23
CA GLU A 121 -16.26 -6.88 -0.13
C GLU A 121 -15.43 -7.49 1.00
N GLU A 122 -15.78 -8.70 1.46
CA GLU A 122 -15.09 -9.40 2.55
C GLU A 122 -13.59 -9.58 2.25
N HIS A 123 -13.28 -10.11 1.07
CA HIS A 123 -11.89 -10.31 0.66
C HIS A 123 -11.15 -8.98 0.56
N THR A 124 -11.76 -7.97 -0.06
CA THR A 124 -11.15 -6.66 -0.24
C THR A 124 -10.85 -5.99 1.10
N PHE A 125 -11.81 -5.91 2.01
CA PHE A 125 -11.60 -5.26 3.30
C PHE A 125 -10.62 -6.02 4.20
N THR A 126 -10.61 -7.35 4.14
CA THR A 126 -9.74 -8.18 4.99
C THR A 126 -8.30 -8.24 4.48
N HIS A 127 -8.10 -8.46 3.17
CA HIS A 127 -6.80 -8.79 2.61
C HIS A 127 -6.14 -7.61 1.88
N VAL A 128 -6.90 -6.84 1.10
CA VAL A 128 -6.37 -5.70 0.35
C VAL A 128 -6.25 -4.49 1.26
N VAL A 129 -7.37 -4.07 1.88
CA VAL A 129 -7.38 -2.93 2.82
C VAL A 129 -6.59 -3.25 4.08
N GLY A 130 -6.72 -4.48 4.63
CA GLY A 130 -5.92 -4.92 5.77
C GLY A 130 -4.41 -4.87 5.49
N GLY A 131 -3.98 -5.38 4.33
CA GLY A 131 -2.58 -5.31 3.90
C GLY A 131 -2.07 -3.88 3.71
N PHE A 132 -2.90 -3.01 3.13
CA PHE A 132 -2.61 -1.59 2.97
C PHE A 132 -2.47 -0.86 4.32
N ILE A 133 -3.42 -1.05 5.25
CA ILE A 133 -3.40 -0.41 6.57
C ILE A 133 -2.15 -0.82 7.36
N HIS A 134 -1.72 -2.08 7.24
CA HIS A 134 -0.48 -2.53 7.88
C HIS A 134 0.73 -1.69 7.43
N GLN A 135 0.85 -1.42 6.12
CA GLN A 135 1.96 -0.66 5.57
C GLN A 135 1.87 0.83 5.92
N ILE A 136 0.68 1.44 5.79
CA ILE A 136 0.44 2.84 6.19
C ILE A 136 0.70 3.05 7.68
N GLY A 137 0.32 2.11 8.53
CA GLY A 137 0.61 2.15 9.96
C GLY A 137 2.11 2.20 10.27
N TYR A 138 2.93 1.47 9.51
CA TYR A 138 4.39 1.55 9.62
C TYR A 138 4.91 2.92 9.18
N MET A 139 4.49 3.41 8.00
CA MET A 139 4.91 4.71 7.46
C MET A 139 4.56 5.88 8.40
N TRP A 140 3.42 5.79 9.08
CA TRP A 140 3.01 6.75 10.10
C TRP A 140 3.97 6.77 11.30
N GLN A 141 4.35 5.58 11.80
CA GLN A 141 5.24 5.46 12.96
C GLN A 141 6.65 5.96 12.68
N THR A 142 7.06 5.97 11.40
CA THR A 142 8.36 6.47 10.96
C THR A 142 8.32 7.93 10.49
N ASP A 143 7.21 8.65 10.73
CA ASP A 143 6.99 10.03 10.28
C ASP A 143 7.15 10.23 8.75
N ALA A 144 7.03 9.14 7.98
CA ALA A 144 7.18 9.18 6.52
C ALA A 144 5.92 9.72 5.83
N ILE A 145 4.76 9.59 6.48
CA ILE A 145 3.49 10.19 6.06
C ILE A 145 2.86 10.94 7.22
N GLY A 146 2.11 11.99 6.90
CA GLY A 146 1.39 12.81 7.88
C GLY A 146 -0.12 12.57 7.93
N VAL A 147 -0.79 13.32 8.81
CA VAL A 147 -2.25 13.31 9.06
C VAL A 147 -3.09 13.37 7.78
N ALA A 148 -2.66 14.16 6.80
CA ALA A 148 -3.38 14.31 5.54
C ALA A 148 -3.52 12.96 4.79
N HIS A 149 -2.48 12.12 4.78
CA HIS A 149 -2.49 10.83 4.10
C HIS A 149 -3.40 9.82 4.82
N GLU A 150 -3.40 9.85 6.16
CA GLU A 150 -4.33 9.05 6.96
C GLU A 150 -5.78 9.43 6.67
N HIS A 151 -6.09 10.73 6.70
CA HIS A 151 -7.44 11.20 6.42
C HIS A 151 -7.87 10.91 4.99
N PHE A 152 -6.98 11.09 4.02
CA PHE A 152 -7.21 10.72 2.62
C PHE A 152 -7.63 9.24 2.52
N ALA A 153 -6.80 8.34 3.04
CA ALA A 153 -7.04 6.91 2.92
C ALA A 153 -8.26 6.44 3.71
N SER A 154 -8.40 6.88 4.98
CA SER A 154 -9.46 6.42 5.86
C SER A 154 -10.83 6.91 5.41
N ASN A 155 -10.93 8.10 4.82
CA ASN A 155 -12.19 8.61 4.27
C ASN A 155 -12.65 7.80 3.05
N LEU A 156 -11.76 7.53 2.10
CA LEU A 156 -12.10 6.73 0.91
C LEU A 156 -12.49 5.29 1.29
N ILE A 157 -11.77 4.66 2.22
CA ILE A 157 -12.11 3.32 2.72
C ILE A 157 -13.49 3.33 3.41
N LYS A 158 -13.76 4.32 4.28
CA LYS A 158 -15.06 4.44 4.96
C LYS A 158 -16.20 4.62 3.96
N GLN A 159 -16.02 5.45 2.93
CA GLN A 159 -17.02 5.63 1.87
C GLN A 159 -17.37 4.30 1.18
N LYS A 160 -16.37 3.50 0.80
CA LYS A 160 -16.60 2.17 0.20
C LYS A 160 -17.27 1.21 1.18
N MET A 161 -16.89 1.26 2.45
CA MET A 161 -17.47 0.43 3.50
C MET A 161 -18.93 0.77 3.76
N TYR A 162 -19.30 2.05 3.85
CA TYR A 162 -20.70 2.46 3.99
C TYR A 162 -21.54 2.04 2.78
N ALA A 163 -21.01 2.24 1.57
CA ALA A 163 -21.70 1.79 0.36
C ALA A 163 -21.89 0.26 0.30
N ALA A 164 -20.97 -0.52 0.86
CA ALA A 164 -21.11 -1.97 1.01
C ALA A 164 -22.18 -2.34 2.04
N LEU A 165 -22.16 -1.69 3.21
CA LEU A 165 -23.15 -1.91 4.26
C LEU A 165 -24.58 -1.61 3.79
N ASP A 166 -24.78 -0.54 3.02
CA ASP A 166 -26.10 -0.17 2.49
C ASP A 166 -26.68 -1.19 1.50
N ARG A 167 -25.82 -2.04 0.89
CA ARG A 167 -26.27 -3.14 0.02
C ARG A 167 -26.69 -4.39 0.80
N LEU A 168 -26.32 -4.50 2.07
CA LEU A 168 -26.69 -5.65 2.88
C LEU A 168 -28.19 -5.60 3.19
N THR A 169 -28.87 -6.72 2.95
CA THR A 169 -30.30 -6.84 3.26
C THR A 169 -30.49 -6.79 4.77
N ASP A 170 -31.46 -6.00 5.24
CA ASP A 170 -31.79 -5.88 6.65
C ASP A 170 -32.23 -7.25 7.21
N GLN A 171 -31.34 -7.90 7.97
CA GLN A 171 -31.68 -9.13 8.67
C GLN A 171 -32.44 -8.76 9.93
N ARG A 172 -33.76 -8.99 9.91
CA ARG A 172 -34.62 -8.76 11.08
C ARG A 172 -34.07 -9.52 12.28
N MET A 173 -33.74 -8.78 13.33
CA MET A 173 -33.27 -9.32 14.59
C MET A 173 -34.26 -10.37 15.12
N SER A 174 -33.73 -11.48 15.61
CA SER A 174 -34.52 -12.53 16.25
C SER A 174 -33.79 -13.12 17.45
N VAL A 175 -34.49 -13.93 18.25
CA VAL A 175 -33.86 -14.66 19.37
C VAL A 175 -32.72 -15.58 18.88
N LYS A 176 -32.79 -16.07 17.64
CA LYS A 176 -31.75 -16.91 17.03
C LYS A 176 -30.65 -16.10 16.30
N SER A 177 -30.86 -14.80 16.11
CA SER A 177 -29.93 -13.86 15.44
C SER A 177 -29.98 -12.51 16.16
N PRO A 178 -29.39 -12.42 17.37
CA PRO A 178 -29.39 -11.19 18.16
C PRO A 178 -28.50 -10.13 17.51
N ALA A 179 -28.80 -8.85 17.74
CA ALA A 179 -27.90 -7.78 17.34
C ALA A 179 -26.64 -7.78 18.22
N VAL A 180 -25.51 -7.51 17.58
CA VAL A 180 -24.21 -7.39 18.24
C VAL A 180 -23.73 -5.95 18.06
N LEU A 181 -23.51 -5.25 19.18
CA LEU A 181 -22.91 -3.92 19.18
C LEU A 181 -21.39 -4.06 19.18
N MET A 182 -20.74 -3.63 18.10
CA MET A 182 -19.28 -3.54 18.01
C MET A 182 -18.82 -2.12 18.32
N TYR A 183 -17.84 -1.99 19.20
CA TYR A 183 -17.23 -0.71 19.53
C TYR A 183 -15.75 -0.90 19.87
N LEU A 184 -14.95 0.14 19.65
CA LEU A 184 -13.60 0.21 20.19
C LEU A 184 -13.68 0.82 21.60
N ALA A 185 -13.06 0.16 22.59
CA ALA A 185 -12.98 0.72 23.93
C ALA A 185 -12.27 2.08 23.87
N SER A 186 -12.86 3.11 24.48
CA SER A 186 -12.20 4.42 24.57
C SER A 186 -10.87 4.23 25.31
N ARG A 187 -9.74 4.60 24.69
CA ARG A 187 -8.48 4.70 25.42
C ARG A 187 -8.69 5.71 26.55
N ARG A 188 -8.63 5.27 27.82
CA ARG A 188 -8.38 6.20 28.92
C ARG A 188 -7.05 6.88 28.58
N ALA A 189 -7.09 8.17 28.27
CA ALA A 189 -5.86 8.96 28.20
C ALA A 189 -5.18 8.87 29.58
N PRO A 190 -3.85 8.64 29.64
CA PRO A 190 -3.10 8.81 30.87
C PRO A 190 -3.13 10.28 31.35
#